data_AF-A0A8C4UZ69-F1
#
_entry.id   AF-A0A8C4UZ69-F1
#
_cell.length_a   1.000
_cell.length_b   1.000
_cell.length_c   1.000
_cell.angle_alpha   90.00
_cell.angle_beta   90.00
_cell.angle_gamma   90.00
#
_symmetry.space_group_name_H-M   'P 1'
#
loop_
_entity.id
_entity.type
_entity.pdbx_description
1 polymer ?
#
loop_
_entity_poly.entity_id
_entity_poly.type
_entity_poly.pdbx_seq_one_letter_code
_entity_poly.pdbx_strand_id
1 'polypeptide(L)'
;MWNLGPCSPVAPCSLRSVPAPLSPVLLWATRRRGQRAPPSPGCKRFTPPGCKPVPAAEAEGRPAWLPGSGAKRCGRAVPRSRARGRRRRRPKAAPGGRGEPPGSGGPRRGRRQRRPPGPGGSWGGRRGWAAPGGDAARRPLPSRPGGARRWLELNRSSSGKNEEKKGNKGGGKGESVSEGGKTAVVFSLKNEVGGLVKALRLFQEKHVSMVHIESRKSKRRNSEVEIFVDCDCSKKEFNELIQLLKFQTNIVSLNPPENIWTDEEDLDCVPWFPRKISELDKCSQRVLMYGSELDADHPGFKDNVYRQRRKYFVDVAMSYKYGQPIPRVEYTAEEIKTWGVVFRELSKLYPTHACCEYLKNFPLLTKYCGYREDNVPQLEDVSIFLKERSGFTVRPVAGYLSPRDFLAGLAYRVFHCTQYIRHGSDPLYTPEPDTCHELLGHVPLLADPKFAQFSQEIGLASLGASDEDVQKLATCYFFTIEFGLCKQEGQLRAYGAGLLSSIGELKHALSDKAKVKTFDPKTTCLQECLITTFQEAYFVSESFEEAKEKMRDFAKSINRPFSVYFNPYTQSIEILKDTRSIENVVQDLRSDLNTVCDALSKMNRYLGI
;
A
#
# COMPACT_ATOMS: atom_id res chain seq x y z
N MET A 1 27.73 -30.38 46.13
CA MET A 1 26.89 -31.52 46.58
C MET A 1 26.43 -32.28 45.35
N TRP A 2 26.25 -33.60 45.43
CA TRP A 2 26.10 -34.51 44.29
C TRP A 2 24.71 -35.19 44.24
N ASN A 3 24.29 -35.52 43.01
CA ASN A 3 23.57 -36.73 42.55
C ASN A 3 22.11 -37.13 42.93
N LEU A 4 21.27 -37.17 41.87
CA LEU A 4 20.57 -38.33 41.27
C LEU A 4 19.44 -39.12 42.00
N GLY A 5 18.18 -38.82 41.61
CA GLY A 5 17.12 -39.78 41.16
C GLY A 5 16.53 -40.84 42.13
N PRO A 6 15.65 -41.75 41.65
CA PRO A 6 14.45 -41.54 40.81
C PRO A 6 13.19 -42.31 41.33
N CYS A 7 11.98 -42.11 40.76
CA CYS A 7 10.96 -43.17 40.52
C CYS A 7 9.60 -42.68 39.97
N SER A 8 9.05 -43.46 39.03
CA SER A 8 7.62 -43.62 38.66
C SER A 8 7.32 -45.15 38.71
N PRO A 9 6.18 -45.73 38.28
CA PRO A 9 4.84 -45.21 37.95
C PRO A 9 3.66 -46.01 38.59
N VAL A 10 2.43 -45.48 38.64
CA VAL A 10 1.17 -46.29 38.61
C VAL A 10 0.02 -45.53 37.95
N ALA A 11 -0.73 -46.23 37.09
CA ALA A 11 -2.11 -45.97 36.65
C ALA A 11 -2.82 -47.35 36.56
N PRO A 12 -4.11 -47.51 36.19
CA PRO A 12 -5.19 -46.54 35.95
C PRO A 12 -6.50 -46.90 36.71
N CYS A 13 -7.61 -46.15 36.49
CA CYS A 13 -8.96 -46.72 36.65
C CYS A 13 -10.00 -46.05 35.74
N SER A 14 -11.01 -46.81 35.30
CA SER A 14 -12.07 -46.43 34.35
C SER A 14 -13.40 -47.06 34.85
N LEU A 15 -14.60 -46.49 34.72
CA LEU A 15 -15.44 -46.40 33.50
C LEU A 15 -16.86 -45.82 33.86
N ARG A 16 -17.59 -45.32 32.84
CA ARG A 16 -19.07 -45.39 32.63
C ARG A 16 -20.10 -44.50 33.39
N SER A 17 -20.52 -43.43 32.68
CA SER A 17 -21.83 -43.24 31.99
C SER A 17 -23.17 -42.85 32.69
N VAL A 18 -23.72 -41.68 32.28
CA VAL A 18 -25.11 -41.41 31.79
C VAL A 18 -26.26 -41.40 32.85
N PRO A 19 -27.42 -40.67 32.72
CA PRO A 19 -27.98 -39.85 31.62
C PRO A 19 -28.38 -38.38 31.94
N ALA A 20 -28.93 -37.69 30.93
CA ALA A 20 -29.62 -36.38 31.01
C ALA A 20 -31.15 -36.49 31.28
N PRO A 21 -31.87 -35.37 31.45
CA PRO A 21 -33.25 -35.25 30.98
C PRO A 21 -33.54 -33.99 30.12
N LEU A 22 -34.79 -33.90 29.62
CA LEU A 22 -35.26 -33.09 28.47
C LEU A 22 -36.10 -31.85 28.85
N SER A 23 -36.31 -30.98 27.85
CA SER A 23 -37.27 -29.85 27.81
C SER A 23 -38.73 -30.22 28.16
N PRO A 24 -39.62 -29.22 28.42
CA PRO A 24 -40.45 -28.70 27.32
C PRO A 24 -40.92 -27.22 27.43
N VAL A 25 -41.31 -26.62 26.29
CA VAL A 25 -42.65 -26.07 25.95
C VAL A 25 -42.58 -25.17 24.70
N LEU A 26 -43.65 -25.17 23.90
CA LEU A 26 -43.77 -24.61 22.55
C LEU A 26 -44.93 -23.58 22.46
N LEU A 27 -44.90 -22.72 21.43
CA LEU A 27 -45.99 -21.87 20.90
C LEU A 27 -46.65 -20.79 21.79
N TRP A 28 -46.55 -19.53 21.32
CA TRP A 28 -47.75 -18.84 20.79
C TRP A 28 -47.38 -17.87 19.65
N ALA A 29 -48.38 -17.37 18.92
CA ALA A 29 -48.24 -17.12 17.49
C ALA A 29 -48.51 -15.68 17.00
N THR A 30 -47.98 -15.41 15.80
CA THR A 30 -48.50 -14.50 14.73
C THR A 30 -48.63 -12.97 14.94
N ARG A 31 -48.05 -12.26 13.96
CA ARG A 31 -48.50 -11.00 13.33
C ARG A 31 -49.06 -9.87 14.22
N ARG A 32 -48.41 -8.69 14.12
CA ARG A 32 -49.06 -7.51 13.51
C ARG A 32 -48.06 -6.49 12.96
N ARG A 33 -48.50 -5.77 11.92
CA ARG A 33 -47.80 -4.62 11.33
C ARG A 33 -47.86 -3.41 12.28
N GLY A 34 -46.89 -2.52 12.13
CA GLY A 34 -46.63 -1.43 13.06
C GLY A 34 -47.75 -0.40 13.27
N GLN A 35 -47.54 0.38 14.33
CA GLN A 35 -48.05 1.74 14.51
C GLN A 35 -47.08 2.53 15.39
N ARG A 36 -47.06 3.85 15.19
CA ARG A 36 -46.26 4.78 16.00
C ARG A 36 -46.83 4.89 17.41
N ALA A 37 -45.98 4.99 18.42
CA ALA A 37 -46.38 5.45 19.75
C ALA A 37 -46.36 7.00 19.83
N PRO A 38 -47.25 7.64 20.62
CA PRO A 38 -47.47 9.09 20.62
C PRO A 38 -46.58 9.86 21.61
N PRO A 39 -46.49 11.21 21.50
CA PRO A 39 -45.81 12.05 22.50
C PRO A 39 -46.69 12.25 23.75
N SER A 40 -46.05 12.32 24.92
CA SER A 40 -46.69 12.68 26.20
C SER A 40 -46.57 14.19 26.50
N PRO A 41 -47.49 14.78 27.29
CA PRO A 41 -47.83 16.20 27.19
C PRO A 41 -46.94 17.14 28.01
N GLY A 42 -46.91 18.42 27.61
CA GLY A 42 -46.03 19.43 28.20
C GLY A 42 -46.60 20.19 29.40
N CYS A 43 -45.72 20.96 30.05
CA CYS A 43 -46.08 21.96 31.06
C CYS A 43 -46.00 23.37 30.45
N LYS A 44 -46.87 24.30 30.88
CA LYS A 44 -47.01 25.64 30.27
C LYS A 44 -46.15 26.70 30.97
N ARG A 45 -45.48 27.51 30.13
CA ARG A 45 -44.87 28.84 30.29
C ARG A 45 -45.21 29.67 31.55
N PHE A 46 -44.21 30.39 32.05
CA PHE A 46 -44.31 31.82 32.42
C PHE A 46 -42.96 32.55 32.16
N THR A 47 -43.02 33.81 31.69
CA THR A 47 -41.89 34.69 31.26
C THR A 47 -42.42 36.11 30.99
N PRO A 48 -41.58 37.18 30.87
CA PRO A 48 -40.22 37.41 31.40
C PRO A 48 -40.31 38.57 32.45
N PRO A 49 -39.81 39.84 32.33
CA PRO A 49 -38.87 40.52 31.42
C PRO A 49 -37.44 40.58 32.01
N GLY A 50 -36.63 41.62 31.71
CA GLY A 50 -35.31 41.85 32.33
C GLY A 50 -34.69 43.22 31.97
N CYS A 51 -33.52 43.55 32.54
CA CYS A 51 -32.59 44.63 32.11
C CYS A 51 -31.20 44.47 32.77
N LYS A 52 -30.15 45.04 32.14
CA LYS A 52 -28.81 45.34 32.70
C LYS A 52 -28.89 46.68 33.53
N PRO A 53 -27.87 47.17 34.29
CA PRO A 53 -26.41 46.91 34.21
C PRO A 53 -25.58 46.89 35.54
N VAL A 54 -24.26 46.72 35.37
CA VAL A 54 -23.07 47.24 36.11
C VAL A 54 -23.28 47.99 37.46
N PRO A 55 -22.36 47.78 38.41
CA PRO A 55 -21.79 48.89 39.19
C PRO A 55 -20.27 49.02 39.06
N ALA A 56 -19.80 50.27 39.08
CA ALA A 56 -18.44 50.67 39.39
C ALA A 56 -18.50 51.85 40.36
N ALA A 57 -17.63 51.85 41.37
CA ALA A 57 -17.33 52.95 42.30
C ALA A 57 -15.95 52.62 42.89
N GLU A 58 -14.88 53.39 42.62
CA GLU A 58 -14.44 54.61 43.34
C GLU A 58 -13.72 54.28 44.67
N ALA A 59 -12.62 54.94 45.08
CA ALA A 59 -11.74 55.90 44.40
C ALA A 59 -10.39 56.06 45.18
N GLU A 60 -9.55 57.01 44.73
CA GLU A 60 -8.41 57.66 45.42
C GLU A 60 -7.00 57.03 45.34
N GLY A 61 -5.96 57.89 45.22
CA GLY A 61 -4.54 57.49 45.30
C GLY A 61 -3.57 57.87 44.15
N ARG A 62 -3.51 59.15 43.75
CA ARG A 62 -2.41 59.73 42.91
C ARG A 62 -1.23 60.22 43.81
N PRO A 63 -0.06 60.67 43.29
CA PRO A 63 0.72 60.29 42.09
C PRO A 63 2.28 60.25 42.27
N ALA A 64 3.00 60.01 41.16
CA ALA A 64 4.24 60.71 40.72
C ALA A 64 5.66 60.10 40.91
N TRP A 65 6.53 60.55 39.99
CA TRP A 65 8.02 60.48 39.90
C TRP A 65 8.75 59.23 39.35
N LEU A 66 9.01 59.30 38.04
CA LEU A 66 10.23 58.83 37.33
C LEU A 66 11.45 59.74 37.68
N PRO A 67 12.67 59.56 37.10
CA PRO A 67 13.43 58.37 36.69
C PRO A 67 14.86 58.33 37.31
N GLY A 68 15.68 57.29 37.07
CA GLY A 68 17.06 57.24 37.61
C GLY A 68 18.04 56.25 36.96
N SER A 69 18.87 56.77 36.05
CA SER A 69 20.07 56.17 35.43
C SER A 69 21.08 55.49 36.38
N GLY A 70 21.87 54.51 35.88
CA GLY A 70 23.06 54.05 36.62
C GLY A 70 23.89 52.89 36.03
N ALA A 71 24.53 53.05 34.87
CA ALA A 71 25.51 52.07 34.38
C ALA A 71 26.89 52.24 35.05
N LYS A 72 27.62 51.14 35.30
CA LYS A 72 29.09 51.17 35.44
C LYS A 72 29.79 50.03 34.71
N ARG A 73 30.73 50.42 33.85
CA ARG A 73 31.80 49.57 33.28
C ARG A 73 33.02 49.56 34.21
N CYS A 74 33.84 48.53 34.08
CA CYS A 74 35.29 48.59 33.84
C CYS A 74 35.59 47.48 32.82
N GLY A 75 36.41 47.60 31.75
CA GLY A 75 37.63 48.39 31.52
C GLY A 75 38.84 47.48 31.80
N ARG A 76 39.90 47.33 30.98
CA ARG A 76 40.38 47.78 29.65
C ARG A 76 41.13 46.55 29.02
N ALA A 77 41.62 46.45 27.79
CA ALA A 77 42.41 47.41 27.00
C ALA A 77 42.60 46.95 25.54
N VAL A 78 43.06 47.88 24.68
CA VAL A 78 43.61 47.63 23.33
C VAL A 78 44.91 48.42 23.21
N PRO A 79 45.96 47.86 22.57
CA PRO A 79 46.66 48.57 21.50
C PRO A 79 46.78 47.69 20.24
N ARG A 80 46.33 48.13 19.07
CA ARG A 80 47.05 49.00 18.10
C ARG A 80 48.36 48.41 17.54
N SER A 81 48.31 47.97 16.27
CA SER A 81 48.85 48.72 15.09
C SER A 81 49.69 47.92 14.07
N ARG A 82 49.80 48.50 12.85
CA ARG A 82 50.61 48.11 11.66
C ARG A 82 50.06 46.90 10.88
N ALA A 83 49.52 47.00 9.65
CA ALA A 83 49.69 47.88 8.47
C ALA A 83 50.86 47.52 7.53
N ARG A 84 50.52 47.35 6.22
CA ARG A 84 51.36 47.00 5.06
C ARG A 84 51.90 45.55 5.12
N GLY A 85 51.85 44.68 4.10
CA GLY A 85 51.34 44.79 2.73
C GLY A 85 52.46 44.74 1.68
N ARG A 86 52.54 43.66 0.88
CA ARG A 86 53.01 43.60 -0.52
C ARG A 86 53.33 42.16 -1.01
N ARG A 87 52.66 41.78 -2.11
CA ARG A 87 53.23 41.25 -3.37
C ARG A 87 54.00 39.90 -3.42
N ARG A 88 53.55 39.14 -4.44
CA ARG A 88 54.29 38.49 -5.56
C ARG A 88 54.66 36.99 -5.48
N ARG A 89 53.98 36.28 -6.40
CA ARG A 89 54.51 35.33 -7.42
C ARG A 89 54.92 33.91 -6.99
N ARG A 90 54.48 32.98 -7.84
CA ARG A 90 54.97 31.60 -8.03
C ARG A 90 56.50 31.51 -8.14
N PRO A 91 57.07 30.32 -7.89
CA PRO A 91 58.14 29.73 -8.69
C PRO A 91 57.62 28.67 -9.69
N LYS A 92 58.42 28.39 -10.73
CA LYS A 92 58.24 27.29 -11.70
C LYS A 92 59.30 26.20 -11.45
N ALA A 93 58.89 24.95 -11.58
CA ALA A 93 59.49 23.77 -12.24
C ALA A 93 61.03 23.57 -12.46
N ALA A 94 61.36 22.26 -12.54
CA ALA A 94 62.47 21.57 -13.26
C ALA A 94 63.77 21.29 -12.48
N PRO A 95 64.63 20.32 -12.91
CA PRO A 95 64.51 19.22 -13.92
C PRO A 95 64.77 17.81 -13.30
N GLY A 96 64.84 16.65 -14.00
CA GLY A 96 64.55 16.24 -15.39
C GLY A 96 65.27 14.92 -15.82
N GLY A 97 64.79 14.25 -16.89
CA GLY A 97 65.46 13.14 -17.62
C GLY A 97 65.27 11.71 -17.08
N ARG A 98 65.31 10.63 -17.89
CA ARG A 98 65.41 10.42 -19.36
C ARG A 98 64.75 9.07 -19.76
N GLY A 99 64.33 8.87 -21.01
CA GLY A 99 64.00 7.53 -21.56
C GLY A 99 62.93 7.50 -22.66
N GLU A 100 63.31 7.80 -23.91
CA GLU A 100 62.51 7.68 -25.16
C GLU A 100 63.41 7.02 -26.25
N PRO A 101 62.89 6.69 -27.45
CA PRO A 101 61.64 6.01 -27.80
C PRO A 101 62.03 4.67 -28.49
N PRO A 102 62.02 4.43 -29.84
CA PRO A 102 61.07 4.77 -30.94
C PRO A 102 59.84 3.82 -30.91
N GLY A 103 58.92 3.67 -31.88
CA GLY A 103 58.61 4.25 -33.22
C GLY A 103 57.91 3.15 -34.06
N SER A 104 57.11 3.40 -35.11
CA SER A 104 56.59 4.61 -35.78
C SER A 104 55.20 4.24 -36.41
N GLY A 105 54.47 5.04 -37.19
CA GLY A 105 54.67 6.35 -37.81
C GLY A 105 53.33 6.98 -38.26
N GLY A 106 53.34 8.22 -38.78
CA GLY A 106 52.13 8.99 -39.18
C GLY A 106 51.74 8.86 -40.66
N PRO A 107 51.16 9.89 -41.34
CA PRO A 107 50.84 11.24 -40.85
C PRO A 107 49.52 11.94 -41.32
N ARG A 108 49.13 12.97 -40.54
CA ARG A 108 48.36 14.23 -40.77
C ARG A 108 47.62 14.61 -42.09
N ARG A 109 46.59 15.47 -41.86
CA ARG A 109 45.96 16.57 -42.69
C ARG A 109 44.60 16.20 -43.34
N GLY A 110 43.50 16.96 -43.33
CA GLY A 110 43.06 18.12 -42.52
C GLY A 110 42.44 19.30 -43.33
N ARG A 111 41.16 19.69 -43.14
CA ARG A 111 40.58 21.06 -43.44
C ARG A 111 39.06 21.26 -43.16
N ARG A 112 38.73 22.42 -42.54
CA ARG A 112 37.66 23.44 -42.83
C ARG A 112 36.15 23.11 -43.04
N GLN A 113 35.34 23.87 -42.26
CA GLN A 113 34.18 24.74 -42.63
C GLN A 113 32.68 24.27 -42.64
N ARG A 114 31.86 25.09 -41.92
CA ARG A 114 30.51 25.65 -42.21
C ARG A 114 29.22 24.76 -42.27
N ARG A 115 28.23 25.14 -41.43
CA ARG A 115 26.75 25.08 -41.66
C ARG A 115 26.31 26.23 -42.62
N PRO A 116 25.04 26.40 -43.09
CA PRO A 116 23.74 25.71 -42.83
C PRO A 116 23.08 25.27 -44.19
N PRO A 117 21.74 25.22 -44.44
CA PRO A 117 20.52 25.28 -43.60
C PRO A 117 19.49 24.14 -43.85
N GLY A 118 18.33 24.20 -43.19
CA GLY A 118 17.13 23.40 -43.54
C GLY A 118 16.08 24.21 -44.31
N PRO A 119 14.89 23.66 -44.58
CA PRO A 119 13.78 24.38 -45.21
C PRO A 119 12.68 24.76 -44.20
N GLY A 120 12.16 25.97 -44.33
CA GLY A 120 10.85 26.37 -43.81
C GLY A 120 10.05 27.01 -44.94
N GLY A 121 8.72 26.87 -44.93
CA GLY A 121 7.83 27.48 -45.92
C GLY A 121 6.45 27.69 -45.33
N SER A 122 5.97 28.94 -45.31
CA SER A 122 4.67 29.33 -44.75
C SER A 122 3.71 29.81 -45.84
N TRP A 123 2.51 29.25 -45.85
CA TRP A 123 1.28 29.84 -46.41
C TRP A 123 0.13 29.36 -45.48
N GLY A 124 -0.96 30.07 -45.22
CA GLY A 124 -1.34 31.40 -45.69
C GLY A 124 -2.87 31.58 -45.76
N GLY A 125 -3.53 31.91 -44.64
CA GLY A 125 -4.76 32.69 -44.65
C GLY A 125 -6.15 32.01 -44.64
N ARG A 126 -7.00 32.56 -43.75
CA ARG A 126 -8.43 32.95 -43.94
C ARG A 126 -9.55 31.89 -44.05
N ARG A 127 -10.57 32.13 -43.21
CA ARG A 127 -12.00 31.68 -43.30
C ARG A 127 -12.18 30.17 -43.14
N GLY A 128 -13.24 29.64 -42.52
CA GLY A 128 -14.43 30.25 -41.92
C GLY A 128 -15.67 29.41 -42.19
N TRP A 129 -16.65 29.46 -41.26
CA TRP A 129 -18.05 29.00 -41.38
C TRP A 129 -18.41 27.52 -41.11
N ALA A 130 -19.60 27.42 -40.47
CA ALA A 130 -20.63 26.37 -40.57
C ALA A 130 -20.45 25.01 -39.87
N ALA A 131 -21.20 24.84 -38.79
CA ALA A 131 -21.99 23.62 -38.58
C ALA A 131 -23.17 23.60 -39.59
N PRO A 132 -23.71 22.41 -39.94
CA PRO A 132 -24.86 21.83 -39.22
C PRO A 132 -24.55 20.38 -38.76
N GLY A 133 -25.29 19.70 -37.88
CA GLY A 133 -26.73 19.74 -37.62
C GLY A 133 -27.42 18.58 -38.34
N GLY A 134 -27.86 17.52 -37.63
CA GLY A 134 -28.46 16.34 -38.26
C GLY A 134 -28.75 15.17 -37.30
N ASP A 135 -30.03 14.83 -37.21
CA ASP A 135 -30.70 13.96 -36.24
C ASP A 135 -30.34 12.45 -36.15
N ALA A 136 -30.51 11.95 -34.93
CA ALA A 136 -31.21 10.72 -34.51
C ALA A 136 -31.14 9.39 -35.33
N ALA A 137 -30.71 8.33 -34.64
CA ALA A 137 -31.29 6.99 -34.78
C ALA A 137 -31.31 6.23 -33.44
N ARG A 138 -32.41 5.51 -33.15
CA ARG A 138 -32.62 4.72 -31.92
C ARG A 138 -32.44 3.21 -32.18
N ARG A 139 -32.16 2.44 -31.11
CA ARG A 139 -32.52 1.02 -30.78
C ARG A 139 -31.29 0.20 -30.30
N PRO A 140 -31.48 -0.92 -29.56
CA PRO A 140 -32.33 -1.06 -28.37
C PRO A 140 -31.60 -1.77 -27.19
N LEU A 141 -32.20 -1.73 -25.99
CA LEU A 141 -31.74 -2.49 -24.81
C LEU A 141 -32.09 -3.98 -24.89
N PRO A 142 -31.23 -4.89 -24.39
CA PRO A 142 -31.64 -6.21 -23.90
C PRO A 142 -32.13 -6.17 -22.44
N SER A 143 -33.05 -7.07 -22.10
CA SER A 143 -33.75 -7.13 -20.82
C SER A 143 -33.03 -7.92 -19.72
N ARG A 144 -33.31 -7.56 -18.46
CA ARG A 144 -32.93 -8.30 -17.24
C ARG A 144 -33.61 -9.68 -17.15
N PRO A 145 -32.97 -10.64 -16.46
CA PRO A 145 -33.62 -11.50 -15.47
C PRO A 145 -33.41 -10.94 -14.05
N GLY A 146 -34.37 -11.14 -13.15
CA GLY A 146 -34.32 -10.61 -11.78
C GLY A 146 -33.50 -11.47 -10.82
N GLY A 147 -32.67 -10.83 -9.99
CA GLY A 147 -32.00 -11.47 -8.86
C GLY A 147 -32.78 -11.26 -7.56
N ALA A 148 -33.21 -12.35 -6.93
CA ALA A 148 -33.72 -12.36 -5.56
C ALA A 148 -32.96 -13.40 -4.73
N ARG A 149 -32.19 -12.92 -3.75
CA ARG A 149 -31.72 -13.56 -2.50
C ARG A 149 -31.51 -15.09 -2.52
N ARG A 150 -30.26 -15.52 -2.27
CA ARG A 150 -29.85 -16.40 -1.13
C ARG A 150 -28.41 -16.90 -1.32
N TRP A 151 -27.51 -16.57 -0.39
CA TRP A 151 -26.26 -17.30 -0.17
C TRP A 151 -26.02 -17.47 1.35
N LEU A 152 -26.61 -18.54 1.85
CA LEU A 152 -26.28 -19.25 3.08
C LEU A 152 -26.57 -20.71 2.74
N GLU A 153 -25.70 -21.63 3.18
CA GLU A 153 -25.59 -23.03 2.73
C GLU A 153 -24.89 -23.22 1.37
N LEU A 154 -23.60 -23.60 1.41
CA LEU A 154 -23.07 -24.83 0.78
C LEU A 154 -21.55 -24.95 1.00
N ASN A 155 -21.16 -25.69 2.04
CA ASN A 155 -20.09 -26.68 1.93
C ASN A 155 -20.07 -27.56 3.19
N ARG A 156 -20.68 -28.74 3.08
CA ARG A 156 -20.56 -29.83 4.04
C ARG A 156 -20.04 -31.04 3.28
N SER A 157 -18.96 -31.63 3.77
CA SER A 157 -18.16 -32.66 3.11
C SER A 157 -18.91 -33.96 2.81
N SER A 158 -18.60 -34.59 1.67
CA SER A 158 -18.76 -36.04 1.51
C SER A 158 -17.73 -36.62 0.52
N SER A 159 -16.95 -37.59 0.98
CA SER A 159 -15.93 -38.31 0.20
C SER A 159 -16.56 -39.25 -0.85
N GLY A 160 -15.90 -39.46 -2.00
CA GLY A 160 -16.35 -40.39 -3.04
C GLY A 160 -15.22 -40.78 -4.01
N LYS A 161 -15.03 -42.09 -4.22
CA LYS A 161 -13.90 -42.73 -4.93
C LYS A 161 -13.91 -42.57 -6.46
N ASN A 162 -12.75 -42.85 -7.08
CA ASN A 162 -12.54 -43.13 -8.50
C ASN A 162 -13.58 -44.09 -9.12
N GLU A 163 -13.88 -43.90 -10.41
CA GLU A 163 -13.86 -45.00 -11.40
C GLU A 163 -13.72 -44.50 -12.86
N GLU A 164 -13.00 -45.24 -13.70
CA GLU A 164 -12.90 -45.02 -15.15
C GLU A 164 -13.97 -45.83 -15.92
N LYS A 165 -14.52 -45.29 -17.03
CA LYS A 165 -14.39 -45.92 -18.38
C LYS A 165 -15.15 -45.22 -19.52
N LYS A 166 -14.41 -45.04 -20.64
CA LYS A 166 -14.77 -45.30 -22.06
C LYS A 166 -16.22 -45.10 -22.55
N GLY A 167 -16.38 -44.30 -23.62
CA GLY A 167 -16.77 -44.90 -24.92
C GLY A 167 -17.85 -44.25 -25.82
N ASN A 168 -17.41 -43.36 -26.73
CA ASN A 168 -17.58 -43.50 -28.20
C ASN A 168 -18.91 -43.15 -28.94
N LYS A 169 -18.83 -42.06 -29.74
CA LYS A 169 -19.28 -41.82 -31.14
C LYS A 169 -20.70 -41.37 -31.57
N GLY A 170 -20.68 -40.39 -32.51
CA GLY A 170 -21.74 -39.94 -33.44
C GLY A 170 -22.12 -38.47 -33.20
N GLY A 171 -22.02 -37.48 -34.11
CA GLY A 171 -21.69 -37.40 -35.54
C GLY A 171 -22.85 -36.73 -36.33
N GLY A 172 -22.71 -35.60 -37.04
CA GLY A 172 -21.57 -34.69 -37.32
C GLY A 172 -21.98 -33.50 -38.20
N LYS A 173 -21.00 -32.79 -38.83
CA LYS A 173 -21.10 -31.63 -39.76
C LYS A 173 -21.79 -30.36 -39.20
N GLY A 174 -21.18 -29.18 -39.06
CA GLY A 174 -19.93 -28.67 -39.61
C GLY A 174 -20.14 -27.23 -40.11
N GLU A 175 -19.51 -26.25 -39.47
CA GLU A 175 -19.15 -24.97 -40.08
C GLU A 175 -17.87 -24.45 -39.38
N SER A 176 -16.94 -23.91 -40.15
CA SER A 176 -15.53 -23.75 -39.75
C SER A 176 -15.16 -22.31 -39.42
N VAL A 177 -14.81 -22.07 -38.16
CA VAL A 177 -14.08 -20.86 -37.73
C VAL A 177 -12.64 -21.27 -37.41
N SER A 178 -11.66 -20.55 -37.95
CA SER A 178 -10.24 -20.88 -37.77
C SER A 178 -9.76 -20.57 -36.35
N GLU A 179 -9.47 -21.60 -35.56
CA GLU A 179 -8.71 -21.47 -34.32
C GLU A 179 -7.26 -21.00 -34.60
N GLY A 180 -7.02 -19.70 -34.47
CA GLY A 180 -5.67 -19.14 -34.32
C GLY A 180 -5.09 -19.50 -32.95
N GLY A 181 -4.54 -20.71 -32.81
CA GLY A 181 -3.80 -21.11 -31.61
C GLY A 181 -2.39 -20.51 -31.62
N LYS A 182 -1.98 -19.88 -30.51
CA LYS A 182 -0.62 -19.34 -30.36
C LYS A 182 0.45 -20.42 -30.59
N THR A 183 1.45 -20.10 -31.39
CA THR A 183 2.51 -21.03 -31.82
C THR A 183 3.89 -20.50 -31.40
N ALA A 184 4.43 -21.00 -30.29
CA ALA A 184 5.71 -20.55 -29.76
C ALA A 184 6.64 -21.74 -29.43
N VAL A 185 7.95 -21.57 -29.57
CA VAL A 185 8.93 -22.63 -29.34
C VAL A 185 10.10 -22.12 -28.50
N VAL A 186 10.55 -22.96 -27.56
CA VAL A 186 11.83 -22.78 -26.86
C VAL A 186 12.77 -23.92 -27.24
N PHE A 187 13.96 -23.57 -27.72
CA PHE A 187 15.01 -24.55 -28.06
C PHE A 187 16.38 -24.10 -27.56
N SER A 188 17.24 -25.05 -27.17
CA SER A 188 18.61 -24.77 -26.77
C SER A 188 19.60 -24.97 -27.93
N LEU A 189 20.58 -24.08 -27.97
CA LEU A 189 21.72 -24.09 -28.89
C LEU A 189 23.02 -24.07 -28.08
N LYS A 190 24.05 -24.75 -28.55
CA LYS A 190 25.42 -24.49 -28.09
C LYS A 190 25.84 -23.08 -28.49
N ASN A 191 26.62 -22.42 -27.63
CA ASN A 191 27.14 -21.07 -27.88
C ASN A 191 28.30 -21.08 -28.91
N GLU A 192 27.97 -21.41 -30.17
CA GLU A 192 28.90 -21.52 -31.28
C GLU A 192 28.62 -20.43 -32.34
N VAL A 193 29.69 -19.91 -32.97
CA VAL A 193 29.58 -18.83 -33.97
C VAL A 193 28.71 -19.29 -35.15
N GLY A 194 27.62 -18.58 -35.39
CA GLY A 194 26.66 -18.89 -36.45
C GLY A 194 25.61 -19.96 -36.11
N GLY A 195 25.62 -20.54 -34.90
CA GLY A 195 24.62 -21.53 -34.48
C GLY A 195 23.17 -21.00 -34.55
N LEU A 196 22.93 -19.80 -34.01
CA LEU A 196 21.62 -19.13 -34.09
C LEU A 196 21.20 -18.84 -35.54
N VAL A 197 22.14 -18.42 -36.40
CA VAL A 197 21.86 -18.11 -37.81
C VAL A 197 21.43 -19.37 -38.57
N LYS A 198 22.01 -20.55 -38.28
CA LYS A 198 21.56 -21.82 -38.85
C LYS A 198 20.13 -22.16 -38.43
N ALA A 199 19.81 -21.99 -37.14
CA ALA A 199 18.47 -22.26 -36.62
C ALA A 199 17.40 -21.34 -37.26
N LEU A 200 17.68 -20.03 -37.36
CA LEU A 200 16.74 -19.06 -37.93
C LEU A 200 16.52 -19.20 -39.44
N ARG A 201 17.48 -19.79 -40.19
CA ARG A 201 17.25 -20.13 -41.60
C ARG A 201 16.11 -21.14 -41.79
N LEU A 202 15.89 -22.06 -40.86
CA LEU A 202 14.78 -23.02 -40.94
C LEU A 202 13.40 -22.34 -40.89
N PHE A 203 13.27 -21.25 -40.12
CA PHE A 203 12.06 -20.44 -40.07
C PHE A 203 11.83 -19.73 -41.42
N GLN A 204 12.90 -19.20 -42.02
CA GLN A 204 12.86 -18.55 -43.34
C GLN A 204 12.53 -19.55 -44.46
N GLU A 205 13.15 -20.73 -44.48
CA GLU A 205 12.92 -21.81 -45.46
C GLU A 205 11.48 -22.38 -45.38
N LYS A 206 10.86 -22.32 -44.20
CA LYS A 206 9.46 -22.73 -43.99
C LYS A 206 8.45 -21.59 -44.06
N HIS A 207 8.86 -20.38 -44.46
CA HIS A 207 8.00 -19.19 -44.54
C HIS A 207 7.25 -18.87 -43.23
N VAL A 208 7.79 -19.25 -42.07
CA VAL A 208 7.19 -18.98 -40.77
C VAL A 208 7.52 -17.56 -40.34
N SER A 209 6.48 -16.75 -40.11
CA SER A 209 6.64 -15.39 -39.61
C SER A 209 7.00 -15.41 -38.13
N MET A 210 8.09 -14.72 -37.76
CA MET A 210 8.52 -14.59 -36.36
C MET A 210 8.04 -13.25 -35.81
N VAL A 211 7.17 -13.30 -34.79
CA VAL A 211 6.57 -12.12 -34.14
C VAL A 211 7.49 -11.59 -33.05
N HIS A 212 8.08 -12.49 -32.26
CA HIS A 212 9.01 -12.15 -31.18
C HIS A 212 10.15 -13.17 -31.12
N ILE A 213 11.35 -12.70 -30.79
CA ILE A 213 12.52 -13.54 -30.53
C ILE A 213 13.27 -13.03 -29.31
N GLU A 214 13.55 -13.95 -28.38
CA GLU A 214 14.32 -13.67 -27.17
C GLU A 214 15.41 -14.74 -26.97
N SER A 215 16.55 -14.33 -26.42
CA SER A 215 17.62 -15.25 -26.04
C SER A 215 18.02 -15.06 -24.58
N ARG A 216 18.32 -16.18 -23.91
CA ARG A 216 18.77 -16.24 -22.51
C ARG A 216 19.84 -17.32 -22.36
N LYS A 217 20.74 -17.15 -21.39
CA LYS A 217 21.66 -18.23 -21.00
C LYS A 217 20.84 -19.38 -20.43
N SER A 218 21.15 -20.62 -20.82
CA SER A 218 20.44 -21.79 -20.31
C SER A 218 20.60 -21.92 -18.79
N LYS A 219 19.50 -22.13 -18.07
CA LYS A 219 19.52 -22.50 -16.64
C LYS A 219 19.98 -23.96 -16.45
N ARG A 220 19.99 -24.78 -17.51
CA ARG A 220 20.33 -26.22 -17.49
C ARG A 220 21.81 -26.49 -17.80
N ARG A 221 22.45 -25.70 -18.69
CA ARG A 221 23.84 -25.90 -19.13
C ARG A 221 24.55 -24.58 -19.43
N ASN A 222 25.65 -24.28 -18.72
CA ASN A 222 26.42 -23.04 -18.87
C ASN A 222 27.00 -22.80 -20.28
N SER A 223 27.11 -23.82 -21.13
CA SER A 223 27.60 -23.74 -22.52
C SER A 223 26.51 -23.54 -23.56
N GLU A 224 25.24 -23.47 -23.16
CA GLU A 224 24.07 -23.37 -24.04
C GLU A 224 23.29 -22.05 -23.84
N VAL A 225 22.67 -21.60 -24.92
CA VAL A 225 21.74 -20.47 -24.97
C VAL A 225 20.37 -21.04 -25.32
N GLU A 226 19.36 -20.67 -24.55
CA GLU A 226 17.96 -20.99 -24.85
C GLU A 226 17.34 -19.82 -25.62
N ILE A 227 16.66 -20.15 -26.72
CA ILE A 227 16.03 -19.21 -27.64
C ILE A 227 14.53 -19.44 -27.59
N PHE A 228 13.77 -18.39 -27.31
CA PHE A 228 12.32 -18.35 -27.45
C PHE A 228 11.96 -17.65 -28.76
N VAL A 229 11.06 -18.25 -29.53
CA VAL A 229 10.50 -17.66 -30.74
C VAL A 229 8.98 -17.79 -30.71
N ASP A 230 8.29 -16.66 -30.79
CA ASP A 230 6.85 -16.60 -31.02
C ASP A 230 6.59 -16.46 -32.53
N CYS A 231 5.71 -17.31 -33.06
CA CYS A 231 5.50 -17.47 -34.49
C CYS A 231 4.03 -17.23 -34.86
N ASP A 232 3.82 -16.59 -36.00
CA ASP A 232 2.53 -16.52 -36.68
C ASP A 232 2.58 -17.46 -37.90
N CYS A 233 2.00 -18.65 -37.76
CA CYS A 233 1.92 -19.67 -38.81
C CYS A 233 0.81 -20.70 -38.54
N SER A 234 0.47 -21.53 -39.52
CA SER A 234 -0.53 -22.58 -39.32
C SER A 234 0.01 -23.72 -38.45
N LYS A 235 -0.90 -24.43 -37.75
CA LYS A 235 -0.57 -25.65 -36.99
C LYS A 235 0.17 -26.71 -37.83
N LYS A 236 0.05 -26.72 -39.17
CA LYS A 236 0.77 -27.64 -40.06
C LYS A 236 2.22 -27.21 -40.27
N GLU A 237 2.43 -25.95 -40.66
CA GLU A 237 3.77 -25.37 -40.90
C GLU A 237 4.61 -25.39 -39.61
N PHE A 238 4.00 -25.05 -38.48
CA PHE A 238 4.64 -25.14 -37.17
C PHE A 238 5.14 -26.56 -36.87
N ASN A 239 4.30 -27.58 -37.06
CA ASN A 239 4.70 -28.98 -36.82
C ASN A 239 5.83 -29.43 -37.75
N GLU A 240 5.85 -29.02 -39.02
CA GLU A 240 6.96 -29.30 -39.94
C GLU A 240 8.27 -28.61 -39.50
N LEU A 241 8.20 -27.35 -39.09
CA LEU A 241 9.33 -26.59 -38.54
C LEU A 241 9.89 -27.27 -37.27
N ILE A 242 9.01 -27.70 -36.35
CA ILE A 242 9.40 -28.41 -35.12
C ILE A 242 10.13 -29.72 -35.43
N GLN A 243 9.72 -30.49 -36.45
CA GLN A 243 10.46 -31.70 -36.83
C GLN A 243 11.87 -31.37 -37.34
N LEU A 244 12.04 -30.33 -38.15
CA LEU A 244 13.36 -29.91 -38.64
C LEU A 244 14.25 -29.36 -37.50
N LEU A 245 13.69 -28.57 -36.59
CA LEU A 245 14.42 -28.04 -35.43
C LEU A 245 14.95 -29.15 -34.52
N LYS A 246 14.23 -30.27 -34.35
CA LYS A 246 14.71 -31.44 -33.56
C LYS A 246 15.99 -32.09 -34.10
N PHE A 247 16.28 -31.97 -35.40
CA PHE A 247 17.51 -32.52 -35.97
C PHE A 247 18.75 -31.65 -35.72
N GLN A 248 18.57 -30.36 -35.40
CA GLN A 248 19.68 -29.41 -35.24
C GLN A 248 19.79 -28.82 -33.83
N THR A 249 18.70 -28.86 -33.05
CA THR A 249 18.55 -28.16 -31.77
C THR A 249 17.84 -29.07 -30.77
N ASN A 250 18.06 -28.83 -29.47
CA ASN A 250 17.32 -29.54 -28.43
C ASN A 250 16.07 -28.73 -28.06
N ILE A 251 14.88 -29.22 -28.40
CA ILE A 251 13.64 -28.50 -28.07
C ILE A 251 13.34 -28.64 -26.58
N VAL A 252 13.23 -27.50 -25.91
CA VAL A 252 13.00 -27.38 -24.46
C VAL A 252 11.51 -27.30 -24.15
N SER A 253 10.73 -26.59 -24.97
CA SER A 253 9.27 -26.46 -24.81
C SER A 253 8.56 -26.10 -26.13
N LEU A 254 7.29 -26.48 -26.24
CA LEU A 254 6.38 -26.13 -27.33
C LEU A 254 5.12 -25.50 -26.74
N ASN A 255 4.68 -24.39 -27.35
CA ASN A 255 3.59 -23.54 -26.89
C ASN A 255 3.65 -23.23 -25.38
N PRO A 256 4.79 -22.68 -24.90
CA PRO A 256 4.93 -22.26 -23.52
C PRO A 256 3.90 -21.19 -23.13
N PRO A 257 3.52 -21.09 -21.84
CA PRO A 257 2.82 -19.90 -21.36
C PRO A 257 3.70 -18.65 -21.56
N GLU A 258 3.07 -17.49 -21.72
CA GLU A 258 3.72 -16.21 -22.08
C GLU A 258 4.82 -15.75 -21.08
N ASN A 259 4.89 -16.39 -19.91
CA ASN A 259 5.75 -16.01 -18.79
C ASN A 259 6.94 -16.97 -18.55
N ILE A 260 7.35 -17.85 -19.47
CA ILE A 260 8.48 -18.79 -19.20
C ILE A 260 9.78 -18.10 -18.75
N TRP A 261 10.00 -16.84 -19.12
CA TRP A 261 11.21 -16.07 -18.81
C TRP A 261 11.06 -15.03 -17.70
N THR A 262 9.89 -14.93 -17.05
CA THR A 262 9.85 -14.19 -15.78
C THR A 262 10.64 -14.99 -14.74
N ASP A 263 11.50 -14.32 -13.97
CA ASP A 263 12.16 -14.90 -12.79
C ASP A 263 11.19 -15.08 -11.62
N GLU A 264 9.98 -15.57 -11.91
CA GLU A 264 9.19 -16.30 -10.93
C GLU A 264 9.92 -17.63 -10.73
N GLU A 265 10.69 -17.68 -9.65
CA GLU A 265 10.91 -18.94 -8.96
C GLU A 265 9.52 -19.44 -8.59
N ASP A 266 8.98 -20.36 -9.40
CA ASP A 266 7.69 -21.01 -9.17
C ASP A 266 7.74 -21.71 -7.82
N LEU A 267 7.31 -20.96 -6.80
CA LEU A 267 7.08 -21.46 -5.46
C LEU A 267 5.75 -22.19 -5.51
N ASP A 268 5.82 -23.44 -5.97
CA ASP A 268 4.65 -24.30 -6.15
C ASP A 268 3.71 -24.20 -4.93
N CYS A 269 2.43 -23.97 -5.21
CA CYS A 269 1.36 -23.79 -4.23
C CYS A 269 1.44 -22.53 -3.32
N VAL A 270 2.29 -21.54 -3.62
CA VAL A 270 2.34 -20.26 -2.87
C VAL A 270 1.56 -19.16 -3.60
N PRO A 271 0.63 -18.44 -2.92
CA PRO A 271 -0.07 -17.31 -3.53
C PRO A 271 0.86 -16.20 -3.99
N TRP A 272 0.64 -15.70 -5.21
CA TRP A 272 1.42 -14.59 -5.79
C TRP A 272 1.41 -13.35 -4.90
N PHE A 273 2.56 -12.67 -4.84
CA PHE A 273 2.72 -11.39 -4.19
C PHE A 273 3.76 -10.52 -4.94
N PRO A 274 3.63 -9.19 -4.94
CA PRO A 274 4.59 -8.30 -5.61
C PRO A 274 5.99 -8.47 -5.01
N ARG A 275 7.02 -8.52 -5.85
CA ARG A 275 8.45 -8.62 -5.48
C ARG A 275 9.17 -7.27 -5.48
N LYS A 276 8.63 -6.28 -6.18
CA LYS A 276 9.14 -4.90 -6.27
C LYS A 276 8.00 -3.92 -6.00
N ILE A 277 8.31 -2.77 -5.40
CA ILE A 277 7.34 -1.71 -5.11
C ILE A 277 6.53 -1.26 -6.35
N SER A 278 7.13 -1.30 -7.55
CA SER A 278 6.46 -0.97 -8.81
C SER A 278 5.35 -1.95 -9.19
N GLU A 279 5.41 -3.20 -8.71
CA GLU A 279 4.41 -4.23 -9.02
C GLU A 279 3.08 -4.03 -8.26
N LEU A 280 3.04 -3.10 -7.29
CA LEU A 280 1.79 -2.61 -6.70
C LEU A 280 0.86 -1.94 -7.73
N ASP A 281 1.39 -1.55 -8.91
CA ASP A 281 0.56 -1.18 -10.07
C ASP A 281 -0.43 -2.29 -10.48
N LYS A 282 -0.08 -3.57 -10.27
CA LYS A 282 -0.96 -4.73 -10.52
C LYS A 282 -2.02 -4.88 -9.42
N CYS A 283 -1.64 -4.68 -8.16
CA CYS A 283 -2.52 -4.79 -6.98
C CYS A 283 -3.60 -3.71 -6.99
N SER A 284 -3.21 -2.45 -7.22
CA SER A 284 -4.10 -1.27 -7.10
C SER A 284 -5.26 -1.21 -8.09
N GLN A 285 -5.24 -2.02 -9.15
CA GLN A 285 -6.32 -2.10 -10.13
C GLN A 285 -7.44 -3.08 -9.73
N ARG A 286 -7.26 -3.87 -8.66
CA ARG A 286 -8.21 -4.89 -8.18
C ARG A 286 -9.15 -4.34 -7.09
N VAL A 287 -9.98 -3.38 -7.46
CA VAL A 287 -11.01 -2.82 -6.57
C VAL A 287 -12.22 -3.76 -6.46
N LEU A 288 -12.63 -4.06 -5.23
CA LEU A 288 -13.78 -4.91 -4.90
C LEU A 288 -15.07 -4.11 -4.71
N MET A 289 -15.01 -2.99 -3.98
CA MET A 289 -16.17 -2.22 -3.53
C MET A 289 -15.88 -0.70 -3.46
N TYR A 290 -16.92 0.11 -3.35
CA TYR A 290 -16.85 1.57 -3.17
C TYR A 290 -16.03 2.32 -4.24
N GLY A 291 -16.05 1.80 -5.47
CA GLY A 291 -15.44 2.43 -6.64
C GLY A 291 -16.35 3.51 -7.26
N SER A 292 -16.70 3.32 -8.54
CA SER A 292 -17.63 4.20 -9.28
C SER A 292 -19.11 3.86 -9.06
N GLU A 293 -19.39 2.64 -8.59
CA GLU A 293 -20.74 2.20 -8.23
C GLU A 293 -20.91 2.28 -6.71
N LEU A 294 -22.06 2.79 -6.29
CA LEU A 294 -22.43 3.03 -4.90
C LEU A 294 -23.63 2.16 -4.56
N ASP A 295 -23.69 1.67 -3.33
CA ASP A 295 -24.84 0.89 -2.85
C ASP A 295 -26.12 1.74 -2.75
N ALA A 296 -27.28 1.10 -2.79
CA ALA A 296 -28.58 1.77 -2.93
C ALA A 296 -28.99 2.61 -1.70
N ASP A 297 -28.37 2.35 -0.55
CA ASP A 297 -28.50 3.05 0.72
C ASP A 297 -27.41 4.11 0.96
N HIS A 298 -26.36 4.17 0.13
CA HIS A 298 -25.36 5.22 0.19
C HIS A 298 -26.02 6.60 -0.07
N PRO A 299 -25.75 7.65 0.74
CA PRO A 299 -26.45 8.94 0.64
C PRO A 299 -26.36 9.59 -0.76
N GLY A 300 -25.19 9.49 -1.40
CA GLY A 300 -24.97 9.96 -2.78
C GLY A 300 -25.52 9.05 -3.90
N PHE A 301 -26.23 7.95 -3.62
CA PHE A 301 -26.71 7.01 -4.66
C PHE A 301 -27.63 7.67 -5.71
N LYS A 302 -28.45 8.62 -5.26
CA LYS A 302 -29.38 9.40 -6.11
C LYS A 302 -28.79 10.71 -6.62
N ASP A 303 -27.59 11.09 -6.16
CA ASP A 303 -26.91 12.28 -6.63
C ASP A 303 -26.03 11.96 -7.85
N ASN A 304 -26.48 12.40 -9.03
CA ASN A 304 -25.74 12.23 -10.27
C ASN A 304 -24.44 13.04 -10.30
N VAL A 305 -24.36 14.18 -9.62
CA VAL A 305 -23.15 15.02 -9.55
C VAL A 305 -22.11 14.32 -8.69
N TYR A 306 -22.47 13.87 -7.48
CA TYR A 306 -21.57 13.08 -6.62
C TYR A 306 -21.09 11.79 -7.31
N ARG A 307 -21.96 11.08 -8.05
CA ARG A 307 -21.58 9.87 -8.80
C ARG A 307 -20.60 10.16 -9.96
N GLN A 308 -20.82 11.25 -10.71
CA GLN A 308 -19.86 11.69 -11.72
C GLN A 308 -18.52 12.09 -11.09
N ARG A 309 -18.57 12.78 -9.95
CA ARG A 309 -17.38 13.18 -9.17
C ARG A 309 -16.61 11.98 -8.64
N ARG A 310 -17.29 10.93 -8.15
CA ARG A 310 -16.67 9.65 -7.76
C ARG A 310 -16.02 8.94 -8.94
N LYS A 311 -16.66 8.91 -10.11
CA LYS A 311 -16.04 8.37 -11.32
C LYS A 311 -14.73 9.10 -11.68
N TYR A 312 -14.71 10.43 -11.59
CA TYR A 312 -13.48 11.20 -11.80
C TYR A 312 -12.34 10.76 -10.85
N PHE A 313 -12.61 10.55 -9.56
CA PHE A 313 -11.61 10.02 -8.61
C PHE A 313 -11.14 8.60 -8.95
N VAL A 314 -12.05 7.73 -9.42
CA VAL A 314 -11.68 6.39 -9.93
C VAL A 314 -10.75 6.49 -11.14
N ASP A 315 -11.09 7.32 -12.12
CA ASP A 315 -10.29 7.51 -13.34
C ASP A 315 -8.89 8.06 -12.99
N VAL A 316 -8.80 9.02 -12.05
CA VAL A 316 -7.53 9.54 -11.51
C VAL A 316 -6.68 8.41 -10.89
N ALA A 317 -7.23 7.64 -9.95
CA ALA A 317 -6.49 6.58 -9.27
C ALA A 317 -6.09 5.43 -10.21
N MET A 318 -6.93 5.07 -11.18
CA MET A 318 -6.63 4.02 -12.16
C MET A 318 -5.56 4.45 -13.19
N SER A 319 -5.42 5.77 -13.44
CA SER A 319 -4.40 6.32 -14.32
C SER A 319 -3.00 6.37 -13.68
N TYR A 320 -2.91 6.37 -12.35
CA TYR A 320 -1.65 6.49 -11.62
C TYR A 320 -0.75 5.26 -11.78
N LYS A 321 0.55 5.50 -11.98
CA LYS A 321 1.61 4.48 -12.02
C LYS A 321 2.76 4.81 -11.10
N TYR A 322 3.42 3.77 -10.59
CA TYR A 322 4.56 3.93 -9.68
C TYR A 322 5.66 4.83 -10.28
N GLY A 323 6.16 5.77 -9.47
CA GLY A 323 7.20 6.72 -9.87
C GLY A 323 6.68 8.01 -10.51
N GLN A 324 5.38 8.13 -10.77
CA GLN A 324 4.73 9.40 -11.10
C GLN A 324 4.41 10.21 -9.84
N PRO A 325 4.35 11.56 -9.89
CA PRO A 325 3.74 12.34 -8.83
C PRO A 325 2.23 12.03 -8.77
N ILE A 326 1.66 12.04 -7.57
CA ILE A 326 0.24 11.78 -7.37
C ILE A 326 -0.58 12.95 -7.93
N PRO A 327 -1.59 12.70 -8.79
CA PRO A 327 -2.41 13.76 -9.35
C PRO A 327 -3.09 14.60 -8.26
N ARG A 328 -2.87 15.93 -8.32
CA ARG A 328 -3.55 16.90 -7.48
C ARG A 328 -4.98 17.08 -7.95
N VAL A 329 -5.91 17.20 -7.00
CA VAL A 329 -7.33 17.41 -7.28
C VAL A 329 -7.76 18.77 -6.75
N GLU A 330 -8.39 19.56 -7.61
CA GLU A 330 -9.14 20.75 -7.21
C GLU A 330 -10.46 20.32 -6.56
N TYR A 331 -10.52 20.41 -5.23
CA TYR A 331 -11.73 20.14 -4.46
C TYR A 331 -12.73 21.30 -4.58
N THR A 332 -14.02 20.99 -4.67
CA THR A 332 -15.07 22.01 -4.75
C THR A 332 -15.29 22.69 -3.39
N ALA A 333 -15.95 23.85 -3.39
CA ALA A 333 -16.30 24.55 -2.16
C ALA A 333 -17.20 23.72 -1.21
N GLU A 334 -18.02 22.80 -1.74
CA GLU A 334 -18.84 21.89 -0.92
C GLU A 334 -18.02 20.75 -0.30
N GLU A 335 -17.07 20.20 -1.06
CA GLU A 335 -16.12 19.20 -0.57
C GLU A 335 -15.24 19.81 0.55
N ILE A 336 -14.67 20.99 0.32
CA ILE A 336 -13.87 21.73 1.31
C ILE A 336 -14.70 22.05 2.57
N LYS A 337 -15.96 22.47 2.41
CA LYS A 337 -16.87 22.73 3.54
C LYS A 337 -17.16 21.45 4.35
N THR A 338 -17.35 20.32 3.67
CA THR A 338 -17.57 19.01 4.30
C THR A 338 -16.36 18.59 5.12
N TRP A 339 -15.16 18.72 4.54
CA TRP A 339 -13.88 18.51 5.24
C TRP A 339 -13.77 19.41 6.47
N GLY A 340 -14.02 20.71 6.34
CA GLY A 340 -13.91 21.66 7.43
C GLY A 340 -14.82 21.34 8.62
N VAL A 341 -16.03 20.84 8.38
CA VAL A 341 -16.92 20.36 9.44
C VAL A 341 -16.28 19.18 10.20
N VAL A 342 -15.77 18.17 9.49
CA VAL A 342 -15.14 16.99 10.10
C VAL A 342 -13.86 17.36 10.85
N PHE A 343 -12.97 18.11 10.19
CA PHE A 343 -11.71 18.61 10.73
C PHE A 343 -11.91 19.36 12.05
N ARG A 344 -12.86 20.31 12.08
CA ARG A 344 -13.14 21.15 13.26
C ARG A 344 -13.69 20.36 14.44
N GLU A 345 -14.63 19.43 14.21
CA GLU A 345 -15.24 18.68 15.29
C GLU A 345 -14.29 17.62 15.88
N LEU A 346 -13.48 16.95 15.06
CA LEU A 346 -12.46 16.02 15.53
C LEU A 346 -11.28 16.73 16.22
N SER A 347 -10.85 17.88 15.72
CA SER A 347 -9.75 18.68 16.32
C SER A 347 -10.04 19.11 17.77
N LYS A 348 -11.32 19.25 18.15
CA LYS A 348 -11.73 19.50 19.55
C LYS A 348 -11.53 18.29 20.46
N LEU A 349 -11.57 17.07 19.89
CA LEU A 349 -11.51 15.82 20.65
C LEU A 349 -10.08 15.28 20.77
N TYR A 350 -9.23 15.46 19.76
CA TYR A 350 -7.88 14.91 19.76
C TYR A 350 -7.08 15.16 21.05
N PRO A 351 -7.04 16.38 21.64
CA PRO A 351 -6.22 16.64 22.84
C PRO A 351 -6.55 15.76 24.05
N THR A 352 -7.78 15.22 24.13
CA THR A 352 -8.21 14.38 25.26
C THR A 352 -8.50 12.92 24.86
N HIS A 353 -8.51 12.58 23.57
CA HIS A 353 -8.85 11.24 23.08
C HIS A 353 -7.71 10.55 22.32
N ALA A 354 -6.88 11.28 21.59
CA ALA A 354 -5.81 10.70 20.76
C ALA A 354 -4.54 10.39 21.55
N CYS A 355 -3.77 9.41 21.09
CA CYS A 355 -2.45 9.07 21.63
C CYS A 355 -1.39 10.17 21.40
N CYS A 356 -0.32 10.15 22.19
CA CYS A 356 0.70 11.20 22.18
C CYS A 356 1.47 11.28 20.84
N GLU A 357 1.64 10.16 20.13
CA GLU A 357 2.26 10.09 18.82
C GLU A 357 1.43 10.82 17.75
N TYR A 358 0.11 10.67 17.79
CA TYR A 358 -0.83 11.43 16.97
C TYR A 358 -0.69 12.94 17.25
N LEU A 359 -0.76 13.33 18.53
CA LEU A 359 -0.69 14.74 18.96
C LEU A 359 0.67 15.39 18.64
N LYS A 360 1.75 14.61 18.57
CA LYS A 360 3.08 15.05 18.15
C LYS A 360 3.17 15.30 16.65
N ASN A 361 2.50 14.51 15.82
CA ASN A 361 2.60 14.58 14.36
C ASN A 361 1.55 15.50 13.72
N PHE A 362 0.34 15.62 14.27
CA PHE A 362 -0.74 16.44 13.72
C PHE A 362 -0.37 17.95 13.53
N PRO A 363 0.34 18.62 14.44
CA PRO A 363 0.80 20.00 14.22
C PRO A 363 1.82 20.13 13.07
N LEU A 364 2.58 19.07 12.77
CA LEU A 364 3.53 19.05 11.66
C LEU A 364 2.80 18.93 10.32
N LEU A 365 1.73 18.14 10.25
CA LEU A 365 0.84 18.05 9.09
C LEU A 365 0.12 19.38 8.81
N THR A 366 -0.30 20.09 9.86
CA THR A 366 -0.84 21.46 9.76
C THR A 366 0.21 22.42 9.17
N LYS A 367 1.46 22.32 9.61
CA LYS A 367 2.55 23.21 9.20
C LYS A 367 3.08 22.94 7.78
N TYR A 368 3.19 21.67 7.38
CA TYR A 368 3.91 21.27 6.15
C TYR A 368 3.03 20.67 5.05
N CYS A 369 1.88 20.08 5.40
CA CYS A 369 0.97 19.41 4.45
C CYS A 369 -0.35 20.16 4.24
N GLY A 370 -0.51 21.36 4.79
CA GLY A 370 -1.69 22.20 4.58
C GLY A 370 -2.97 21.71 5.26
N TYR A 371 -2.86 20.90 6.32
CA TYR A 371 -4.02 20.47 7.12
C TYR A 371 -4.67 21.68 7.82
N ARG A 372 -5.80 22.14 7.29
CA ARG A 372 -6.57 23.27 7.84
C ARG A 372 -8.06 23.05 7.61
N GLU A 373 -8.90 23.76 8.34
CA GLU A 373 -10.37 23.70 8.18
C GLU A 373 -10.83 24.15 6.77
N ASP A 374 -10.09 25.07 6.14
CA ASP A 374 -10.39 25.66 4.83
C ASP A 374 -9.72 24.94 3.64
N ASN A 375 -9.01 23.82 3.86
CA ASN A 375 -8.21 23.19 2.82
C ASN A 375 -8.04 21.67 3.01
N VAL A 376 -8.47 20.90 2.00
CA VAL A 376 -8.21 19.46 1.92
C VAL A 376 -6.73 19.25 1.49
N PRO A 377 -5.91 18.53 2.29
CA PRO A 377 -4.53 18.20 1.93
C PRO A 377 -4.44 17.39 0.62
N GLN A 378 -3.37 17.61 -0.15
CA GLN A 378 -3.11 16.85 -1.37
C GLN A 378 -2.22 15.64 -1.06
N LEU A 379 -2.56 14.48 -1.63
CA LEU A 379 -1.84 13.23 -1.35
C LEU A 379 -0.34 13.30 -1.70
N GLU A 380 0.05 14.06 -2.72
CA GLU A 380 1.46 14.23 -3.09
C GLU A 380 2.28 14.86 -1.94
N ASP A 381 1.79 15.95 -1.34
CA ASP A 381 2.48 16.63 -0.24
C ASP A 381 2.57 15.73 1.00
N VAL A 382 1.50 14.98 1.25
CA VAL A 382 1.44 13.99 2.34
C VAL A 382 2.41 12.83 2.09
N SER A 383 2.51 12.34 0.86
CA SER A 383 3.42 11.24 0.48
C SER A 383 4.88 11.64 0.66
N ILE A 384 5.25 12.85 0.25
CA ILE A 384 6.59 13.41 0.45
C ILE A 384 6.89 13.53 1.95
N PHE A 385 5.98 14.11 2.74
CA PHE A 385 6.15 14.24 4.18
C PHE A 385 6.32 12.89 4.89
N LEU A 386 5.46 11.91 4.61
CA LEU A 386 5.58 10.57 5.20
C LEU A 386 6.91 9.90 4.85
N LYS A 387 7.41 10.11 3.63
CA LYS A 387 8.66 9.53 3.15
C LYS A 387 9.86 10.05 3.93
N GLU A 388 9.87 11.35 4.25
CA GLU A 388 10.90 11.98 5.10
C GLU A 388 10.80 11.58 6.58
N ARG A 389 9.62 11.16 7.05
CA ARG A 389 9.35 10.87 8.47
C ARG A 389 9.57 9.42 8.88
N SER A 390 9.09 8.48 8.08
CA SER A 390 9.12 7.03 8.38
C SER A 390 9.47 6.17 7.16
N GLY A 391 9.62 6.78 5.99
CA GLY A 391 9.74 6.08 4.72
C GLY A 391 8.41 5.57 4.15
N PHE A 392 7.28 5.88 4.78
CA PHE A 392 5.96 5.62 4.18
C PHE A 392 5.68 6.53 3.01
N THR A 393 4.86 6.06 2.08
CA THR A 393 4.29 6.84 0.98
C THR A 393 2.82 6.50 0.87
N VAL A 394 2.01 7.41 0.34
CA VAL A 394 0.63 7.10 -0.06
C VAL A 394 0.54 6.81 -1.55
N ARG A 395 -0.45 6.01 -1.93
CA ARG A 395 -0.81 5.70 -3.31
C ARG A 395 -2.30 5.96 -3.51
N PRO A 396 -2.74 6.73 -4.51
CA PRO A 396 -4.17 6.91 -4.78
C PRO A 396 -4.81 5.56 -5.12
N VAL A 397 -5.97 5.29 -4.53
CA VAL A 397 -6.77 4.09 -4.81
C VAL A 397 -8.22 4.46 -5.11
N ALA A 398 -8.82 3.75 -6.06
CA ALA A 398 -10.16 4.05 -6.56
C ALA A 398 -11.29 3.57 -5.61
N GLY A 399 -10.99 2.66 -4.69
CA GLY A 399 -11.95 2.06 -3.77
C GLY A 399 -11.30 0.96 -2.93
N TYR A 400 -12.13 0.10 -2.32
CA TYR A 400 -11.68 -0.95 -1.41
C TYR A 400 -10.96 -2.08 -2.17
N LEU A 401 -9.71 -2.38 -1.81
CA LEU A 401 -8.92 -3.48 -2.40
C LEU A 401 -9.19 -4.82 -1.70
N SER A 402 -8.73 -5.93 -2.29
CA SER A 402 -8.64 -7.19 -1.54
C SER A 402 -7.72 -7.02 -0.31
N PRO A 403 -7.99 -7.70 0.82
CA PRO A 403 -7.11 -7.63 1.99
C PRO A 403 -5.67 -8.05 1.66
N ARG A 404 -5.49 -9.02 0.75
CA ARG A 404 -4.19 -9.45 0.23
C ARG A 404 -3.45 -8.31 -0.47
N ASP A 405 -4.12 -7.58 -1.36
CA ASP A 405 -3.53 -6.47 -2.13
C ASP A 405 -3.23 -5.24 -1.26
N PHE A 406 -4.12 -4.92 -0.33
CA PHE A 406 -3.94 -3.81 0.60
C PHE A 406 -2.76 -4.06 1.55
N LEU A 407 -2.76 -5.21 2.25
CA LEU A 407 -1.69 -5.56 3.20
C LEU A 407 -0.33 -5.74 2.50
N ALA A 408 -0.31 -6.27 1.26
CA ALA A 408 0.92 -6.33 0.47
C ALA A 408 1.53 -4.94 0.23
N GLY A 409 0.72 -3.87 0.10
CA GLY A 409 1.22 -2.50 0.02
C GLY A 409 1.98 -2.06 1.28
N LEU A 410 1.48 -2.42 2.47
CA LEU A 410 2.11 -2.07 3.74
C LEU A 410 3.52 -2.66 3.89
N ALA A 411 3.79 -3.82 3.29
CA ALA A 411 5.12 -4.44 3.27
C ALA A 411 6.18 -3.52 2.63
N TYR A 412 5.77 -2.70 1.65
CA TYR A 412 6.60 -1.73 0.94
C TYR A 412 6.57 -0.33 1.57
N ARG A 413 5.91 -0.17 2.72
CA ARG A 413 5.55 1.14 3.30
C ARG A 413 4.70 2.00 2.33
N VAL A 414 3.81 1.36 1.56
CA VAL A 414 2.86 2.03 0.68
C VAL A 414 1.46 1.88 1.24
N PHE A 415 0.86 2.99 1.66
CA PHE A 415 -0.52 3.03 2.12
C PHE A 415 -1.45 3.41 0.95
N HIS A 416 -2.43 2.56 0.65
CA HIS A 416 -3.43 2.83 -0.39
C HIS A 416 -4.49 3.77 0.18
N CYS A 417 -4.69 4.93 -0.44
CA CYS A 417 -5.43 6.06 0.11
C CYS A 417 -6.46 6.57 -0.90
N THR A 418 -7.72 6.74 -0.49
CA THR A 418 -8.74 7.36 -1.35
C THR A 418 -8.56 8.88 -1.46
N GLN A 419 -9.03 9.46 -2.58
CA GLN A 419 -9.03 10.92 -2.80
C GLN A 419 -10.43 11.54 -2.75
N TYR A 420 -11.50 10.75 -2.83
CA TYR A 420 -12.86 11.27 -2.74
C TYR A 420 -13.21 11.63 -1.30
N ILE A 421 -14.16 12.55 -1.12
CA ILE A 421 -14.72 12.90 0.18
C ILE A 421 -16.13 12.32 0.32
N ARG A 422 -16.56 12.05 1.56
CA ARG A 422 -17.93 11.66 1.91
C ARG A 422 -18.97 12.69 1.43
N HIS A 423 -20.20 12.24 1.27
CA HIS A 423 -21.31 13.06 0.79
C HIS A 423 -21.73 14.13 1.82
N GLY A 424 -21.87 15.39 1.40
CA GLY A 424 -22.10 16.55 2.29
C GLY A 424 -23.40 16.54 3.10
N SER A 425 -24.35 15.64 2.80
CA SER A 425 -25.60 15.49 3.57
C SER A 425 -25.40 14.86 4.95
N ASP A 426 -24.35 14.05 5.14
CA ASP A 426 -23.99 13.44 6.41
C ASP A 426 -22.47 13.52 6.62
N PRO A 427 -21.95 14.68 7.03
CA PRO A 427 -20.50 14.87 7.17
C PRO A 427 -19.93 14.05 8.34
N LEU A 428 -20.73 13.68 9.34
CA LEU A 428 -20.21 13.13 10.61
C LEU A 428 -20.09 11.59 10.59
N TYR A 429 -20.61 10.93 9.56
CA TYR A 429 -20.60 9.48 9.39
C TYR A 429 -20.32 9.08 7.93
N THR A 430 -19.59 7.99 7.75
CA THR A 430 -19.43 7.31 6.46
C THR A 430 -19.06 5.85 6.73
N PRO A 431 -19.64 4.87 6.00
CA PRO A 431 -19.16 3.48 6.00
C PRO A 431 -17.97 3.27 5.04
N GLU A 432 -17.70 4.25 4.17
CA GLU A 432 -16.59 4.22 3.21
C GLU A 432 -15.36 4.96 3.77
N PRO A 433 -14.13 4.46 3.55
CA PRO A 433 -12.89 5.15 3.92
C PRO A 433 -12.63 6.32 2.95
N ASP A 434 -13.29 7.45 3.19
CA ASP A 434 -13.10 8.68 2.42
C ASP A 434 -11.81 9.41 2.84
N THR A 435 -11.40 10.43 2.07
CA THR A 435 -10.16 11.18 2.32
C THR A 435 -10.10 11.80 3.73
N CYS A 436 -11.24 12.08 4.38
CA CYS A 436 -11.26 12.48 5.79
C CYS A 436 -10.75 11.35 6.71
N HIS A 437 -11.19 10.11 6.50
CA HIS A 437 -10.71 8.93 7.22
C HIS A 437 -9.21 8.71 7.00
N GLU A 438 -8.76 8.74 5.75
CA GLU A 438 -7.36 8.50 5.39
C GLU A 438 -6.43 9.55 6.02
N LEU A 439 -6.73 10.83 5.80
CA LEU A 439 -5.86 11.94 6.15
C LEU A 439 -5.89 12.24 7.65
N LEU A 440 -7.04 12.13 8.32
CA LEU A 440 -7.19 12.45 9.74
C LEU A 440 -7.03 11.23 10.65
N GLY A 441 -7.27 10.02 10.16
CA GLY A 441 -7.07 8.76 10.88
C GLY A 441 -5.64 8.23 10.73
N HIS A 442 -5.29 7.76 9.53
CA HIS A 442 -4.05 6.99 9.29
C HIS A 442 -2.78 7.83 9.26
N VAL A 443 -2.75 8.90 8.46
CA VAL A 443 -1.53 9.66 8.15
C VAL A 443 -0.75 10.16 9.38
N PRO A 444 -1.37 10.70 10.45
CA PRO A 444 -0.64 11.18 11.62
C PRO A 444 0.15 10.09 12.35
N LEU A 445 -0.28 8.82 12.27
CA LEU A 445 0.43 7.69 12.88
C LEU A 445 1.42 7.04 11.92
N LEU A 446 1.14 6.99 10.63
CA LEU A 446 2.13 6.59 9.62
C LEU A 446 3.38 7.50 9.62
N ALA A 447 3.26 8.73 10.14
CA ALA A 447 4.37 9.66 10.37
C ALA A 447 5.22 9.33 11.62
N ASP A 448 4.84 8.37 12.47
CA ASP A 448 5.66 7.85 13.57
C ASP A 448 6.45 6.60 13.13
N PRO A 449 7.78 6.55 13.33
CA PRO A 449 8.60 5.41 12.91
C PRO A 449 8.24 4.07 13.57
N LYS A 450 7.75 4.04 14.83
CA LYS A 450 7.40 2.77 15.50
C LYS A 450 6.10 2.21 14.96
N PHE A 451 5.10 3.09 14.79
CA PHE A 451 3.83 2.70 14.17
C PHE A 451 4.03 2.26 12.71
N ALA A 452 4.84 2.98 11.95
CA ALA A 452 5.21 2.58 10.59
C ALA A 452 5.89 1.20 10.53
N GLN A 453 6.80 0.88 11.45
CA GLN A 453 7.38 -0.47 11.54
C GLN A 453 6.32 -1.53 11.88
N PHE A 454 5.40 -1.23 12.79
CA PHE A 454 4.28 -2.11 13.13
C PHE A 454 3.39 -2.39 11.92
N SER A 455 2.95 -1.36 11.19
CA SER A 455 2.17 -1.52 9.95
C SER A 455 2.93 -2.32 8.89
N GLN A 456 4.24 -2.11 8.74
CA GLN A 456 5.07 -2.86 7.80
C GLN A 456 5.19 -4.34 8.18
N GLU A 457 5.32 -4.69 9.46
CA GLU A 457 5.39 -6.08 9.94
C GLU A 457 4.12 -6.87 9.56
N ILE A 458 2.93 -6.26 9.68
CA ILE A 458 1.66 -6.87 9.23
C ILE A 458 1.69 -7.13 7.71
N GLY A 459 2.19 -6.16 6.93
CA GLY A 459 2.33 -6.34 5.48
C GLY A 459 3.33 -7.43 5.09
N LEU A 460 4.48 -7.50 5.77
CA LEU A 460 5.48 -8.55 5.54
C LEU A 460 4.95 -9.95 5.92
N ALA A 461 4.07 -10.03 6.92
CA ALA A 461 3.38 -11.25 7.29
C ALA A 461 2.40 -11.73 6.20
N SER A 462 1.79 -10.83 5.43
CA SER A 462 0.79 -11.19 4.39
C SER A 462 1.40 -11.72 3.09
N LEU A 463 2.70 -11.46 2.84
CA LEU A 463 3.37 -11.88 1.59
C LEU A 463 3.51 -13.41 1.52
N GLY A 464 2.89 -14.02 0.50
CA GLY A 464 2.87 -15.48 0.31
C GLY A 464 2.03 -16.25 1.33
N ALA A 465 1.29 -15.57 2.22
CA ALA A 465 0.42 -16.22 3.21
C ALA A 465 -0.84 -16.83 2.55
N SER A 466 -1.45 -17.83 3.19
CA SER A 466 -2.73 -18.41 2.76
C SER A 466 -3.87 -17.40 2.82
N ASP A 467 -5.00 -17.63 2.12
CA ASP A 467 -6.16 -16.71 2.23
C ASP A 467 -6.77 -16.69 3.64
N GLU A 468 -6.71 -17.82 4.36
CA GLU A 468 -7.14 -17.91 5.76
C GLU A 468 -6.26 -17.04 6.67
N ASP A 469 -4.93 -17.09 6.49
CA ASP A 469 -4.00 -16.29 7.28
C ASP A 469 -4.02 -14.82 6.91
N VAL A 470 -4.25 -14.47 5.63
CA VAL A 470 -4.53 -13.09 5.21
C VAL A 470 -5.80 -12.58 5.87
N GLN A 471 -6.86 -13.39 6.01
CA GLN A 471 -8.06 -12.97 6.73
C GLN A 471 -7.79 -12.75 8.23
N LYS A 472 -7.02 -13.63 8.88
CA LYS A 472 -6.58 -13.42 10.28
C LYS A 472 -5.78 -12.13 10.45
N LEU A 473 -4.84 -11.85 9.53
CA LEU A 473 -4.06 -10.62 9.49
C LEU A 473 -4.94 -9.39 9.27
N ALA A 474 -5.96 -9.48 8.40
CA ALA A 474 -6.91 -8.40 8.17
C ALA A 474 -7.74 -8.09 9.43
N THR A 475 -8.18 -9.10 10.17
CA THR A 475 -8.84 -8.92 11.47
C THR A 475 -7.90 -8.29 12.51
N CYS A 476 -6.63 -8.71 12.57
CA CYS A 476 -5.64 -8.09 13.45
C CYS A 476 -5.35 -6.62 13.07
N TYR A 477 -5.25 -6.32 11.77
CA TYR A 477 -5.14 -4.97 11.23
C TYR A 477 -6.34 -4.11 11.64
N PHE A 478 -7.56 -4.64 11.49
CA PHE A 478 -8.81 -3.95 11.86
C PHE A 478 -8.84 -3.60 13.35
N PHE A 479 -8.57 -4.55 14.25
CA PHE A 479 -8.57 -4.31 15.69
C PHE A 479 -7.32 -3.60 16.24
N THR A 480 -6.40 -3.18 15.37
CA THR A 480 -5.24 -2.35 15.76
C THR A 480 -5.22 -1.04 14.97
N ILE A 481 -4.90 -1.07 13.69
CA ILE A 481 -4.72 0.12 12.86
C ILE A 481 -6.05 0.84 12.61
N GLU A 482 -7.19 0.15 12.53
CA GLU A 482 -8.50 0.81 12.37
C GLU A 482 -9.18 1.17 13.71
N PHE A 483 -9.20 0.26 14.68
CA PHE A 483 -9.99 0.41 15.93
C PHE A 483 -9.19 0.16 17.21
N GLY A 484 -7.86 0.25 17.15
CA GLY A 484 -6.97 0.03 18.29
C GLY A 484 -6.96 1.14 19.34
N LEU A 485 -6.82 0.73 20.59
CA LEU A 485 -6.59 1.58 21.75
C LEU A 485 -5.20 1.34 22.33
N CYS A 486 -4.63 2.36 22.95
CA CYS A 486 -3.40 2.24 23.73
C CYS A 486 -3.58 2.82 25.13
N LYS A 487 -2.69 2.43 26.04
CA LYS A 487 -2.67 2.94 27.40
C LYS A 487 -1.48 3.87 27.58
N GLN A 488 -1.73 5.12 27.97
CA GLN A 488 -0.69 6.13 28.18
C GLN A 488 -0.98 6.85 29.50
N GLU A 489 0.00 6.88 30.40
CA GLU A 489 -0.13 7.49 31.74
C GLU A 489 -1.32 6.94 32.55
N GLY A 490 -1.62 5.65 32.37
CA GLY A 490 -2.77 4.97 33.00
C GLY A 490 -4.13 5.25 32.34
N GLN A 491 -4.21 6.17 31.38
CA GLN A 491 -5.42 6.53 30.64
C GLN A 491 -5.52 5.76 29.32
N LEU A 492 -6.75 5.48 28.86
CA LEU A 492 -6.99 4.97 27.50
C LEU A 492 -6.92 6.11 26.48
N ARG A 493 -6.27 5.84 25.35
CA ARG A 493 -6.15 6.75 24.19
C ARG A 493 -6.40 5.97 22.90
N ALA A 494 -7.06 6.61 21.93
CA ALA A 494 -7.28 6.05 20.62
C ALA A 494 -6.05 6.23 19.72
N TYR A 495 -5.74 5.18 18.95
CA TYR A 495 -4.83 5.26 17.81
C TYR A 495 -5.45 4.65 16.54
N GLY A 496 -6.53 3.88 16.63
CA GLY A 496 -7.25 3.40 15.46
C GLY A 496 -7.75 4.54 14.56
N ALA A 497 -7.50 4.45 13.25
CA ALA A 497 -7.89 5.46 12.27
C ALA A 497 -9.41 5.63 12.13
N GLY A 498 -10.17 4.53 12.20
CA GLY A 498 -11.63 4.54 12.26
C GLY A 498 -12.15 5.33 13.47
N LEU A 499 -11.51 5.17 14.64
CA LEU A 499 -11.81 6.00 15.83
C LEU A 499 -11.45 7.47 15.59
N LEU A 500 -10.22 7.75 15.15
CA LEU A 500 -9.70 9.11 14.97
C LEU A 500 -10.37 9.91 13.83
N SER A 501 -11.23 9.26 13.04
CA SER A 501 -12.05 9.85 11.98
C SER A 501 -13.57 9.79 12.23
N SER A 502 -14.00 9.16 13.34
CA SER A 502 -15.41 8.99 13.71
C SER A 502 -15.72 9.66 15.06
N ILE A 503 -16.41 10.81 15.02
CA ILE A 503 -16.75 11.61 16.22
C ILE A 503 -17.59 10.81 17.23
N GLY A 504 -18.50 9.98 16.73
CA GLY A 504 -19.38 9.15 17.56
C GLY A 504 -18.63 7.99 18.20
N GLU A 505 -17.83 7.27 17.41
CA GLU A 505 -17.16 6.07 17.88
C GLU A 505 -15.95 6.38 18.76
N LEU A 506 -15.21 7.47 18.49
CA LEU A 506 -14.12 7.96 19.36
C LEU A 506 -14.60 8.20 20.80
N LYS A 507 -15.79 8.80 20.95
CA LYS A 507 -16.42 9.04 22.26
C LYS A 507 -16.96 7.76 22.88
N HIS A 508 -17.43 6.81 22.06
CA HIS A 508 -17.94 5.54 22.55
C HIS A 508 -16.81 4.64 23.07
N ALA A 509 -15.77 4.41 22.27
CA ALA A 509 -14.64 3.52 22.55
C ALA A 509 -13.84 3.92 23.81
N LEU A 510 -13.86 5.21 24.17
CA LEU A 510 -13.20 5.75 25.38
C LEU A 510 -14.18 6.04 26.52
N SER A 511 -15.41 5.51 26.46
CA SER A 511 -16.40 5.59 27.55
C SER A 511 -16.52 4.26 28.30
N ASP A 512 -17.01 4.32 29.55
CA ASP A 512 -17.25 3.14 30.41
C ASP A 512 -18.25 2.11 29.82
N LYS A 513 -18.88 2.42 28.69
CA LYS A 513 -19.80 1.53 27.96
C LYS A 513 -19.09 0.61 26.97
N ALA A 514 -17.86 0.92 26.58
CA ALA A 514 -17.10 0.11 25.63
C ALA A 514 -16.48 -1.10 26.32
N LYS A 515 -16.55 -2.28 25.68
CA LYS A 515 -15.83 -3.47 26.16
C LYS A 515 -14.39 -3.42 25.65
N VAL A 516 -13.43 -3.19 26.53
CA VAL A 516 -12.01 -3.17 26.18
C VAL A 516 -11.35 -4.48 26.61
N LYS A 517 -10.64 -5.13 25.68
CA LYS A 517 -9.88 -6.37 25.89
C LYS A 517 -8.39 -6.12 25.65
N THR A 518 -7.49 -6.88 26.26
CA THR A 518 -6.06 -6.83 25.89
C THR A 518 -5.86 -7.37 24.47
N PHE A 519 -5.04 -6.70 23.67
CA PHE A 519 -4.64 -7.19 22.36
C PHE A 519 -3.76 -8.45 22.46
N ASP A 520 -4.24 -9.55 21.89
CA ASP A 520 -3.47 -10.75 21.58
C ASP A 520 -3.91 -11.23 20.18
N PRO A 521 -3.02 -11.22 19.17
CA PRO A 521 -3.36 -11.65 17.81
C PRO A 521 -4.06 -13.00 17.73
N LYS A 522 -3.72 -13.97 18.60
CA LYS A 522 -4.26 -15.33 18.57
C LYS A 522 -5.74 -15.40 18.90
N THR A 523 -6.23 -14.47 19.72
CA THR A 523 -7.66 -14.36 20.09
C THR A 523 -8.35 -13.25 19.30
N THR A 524 -7.64 -12.18 18.97
CA THR A 524 -8.15 -11.02 18.23
C THR A 524 -8.51 -11.40 16.80
N CYS A 525 -7.75 -12.28 16.14
CA CYS A 525 -8.02 -12.71 14.77
C CYS A 525 -9.34 -13.48 14.58
N LEU A 526 -9.97 -13.92 15.68
CA LEU A 526 -11.26 -14.62 15.71
C LEU A 526 -12.46 -13.68 15.98
N GLN A 527 -12.22 -12.40 16.25
CA GLN A 527 -13.29 -11.43 16.53
C GLN A 527 -13.96 -10.97 15.23
N GLU A 528 -15.30 -10.93 15.21
CA GLU A 528 -16.07 -10.39 14.10
C GLU A 528 -15.87 -8.87 13.99
N CYS A 529 -15.59 -8.39 12.77
CA CYS A 529 -15.38 -6.98 12.44
C CYS A 529 -16.71 -6.35 11.99
N LEU A 530 -17.20 -5.32 12.69
CA LEU A 530 -18.47 -4.66 12.35
C LEU A 530 -18.21 -3.40 11.52
N ILE A 531 -18.70 -3.36 10.29
CA ILE A 531 -18.41 -2.27 9.32
C ILE A 531 -19.52 -1.20 9.23
N THR A 532 -20.71 -1.45 9.77
CA THR A 532 -21.87 -0.53 9.73
C THR A 532 -22.36 -0.04 11.10
N THR A 533 -21.71 -0.49 12.18
CA THR A 533 -22.05 -0.16 13.56
C THR A 533 -20.78 -0.05 14.39
N PHE A 534 -20.86 0.61 15.55
CA PHE A 534 -19.74 0.64 16.49
C PHE A 534 -19.31 -0.78 16.90
N GLN A 535 -18.02 -0.96 17.19
CA GLN A 535 -17.50 -2.28 17.59
C GLN A 535 -18.06 -2.74 18.94
N GLU A 536 -18.40 -4.03 19.04
CA GLU A 536 -18.78 -4.64 20.31
C GLU A 536 -17.64 -4.76 21.32
N ALA A 537 -16.39 -4.78 20.83
CA ALA A 537 -15.18 -4.81 21.63
C ALA A 537 -14.03 -4.09 20.94
N TYR A 538 -13.21 -3.41 21.73
CA TYR A 538 -11.97 -2.75 21.30
C TYR A 538 -10.77 -3.43 21.96
N PHE A 539 -9.60 -3.36 21.33
CA PHE A 539 -8.39 -4.02 21.83
C PHE A 539 -7.34 -2.99 22.23
N VAL A 540 -6.80 -3.15 23.44
CA VAL A 540 -5.77 -2.26 24.01
C VAL A 540 -4.39 -2.90 23.99
N SER A 541 -3.37 -2.14 23.61
CA SER A 541 -1.95 -2.47 23.81
C SER A 541 -1.31 -1.46 24.76
N GLU A 542 -0.32 -1.89 25.55
CA GLU A 542 0.45 -1.00 26.42
C GLU A 542 1.46 -0.18 25.59
N SER A 543 1.91 -0.68 24.43
CA SER A 543 2.68 0.11 23.46
C SER A 543 2.62 -0.44 22.02
N PHE A 544 3.04 0.37 21.03
CA PHE A 544 3.24 -0.10 19.66
C PHE A 544 4.38 -1.13 19.53
N GLU A 545 5.36 -1.12 20.44
CA GLU A 545 6.44 -2.11 20.44
C GLU A 545 5.90 -3.49 20.85
N GLU A 546 5.09 -3.54 21.92
CA GLU A 546 4.39 -4.76 22.35
C GLU A 546 3.47 -5.31 21.25
N ALA A 547 2.71 -4.44 20.58
CA ALA A 547 1.85 -4.84 19.47
C ALA A 547 2.66 -5.43 18.29
N LYS A 548 3.82 -4.84 17.98
CA LYS A 548 4.76 -5.32 16.94
C LYS A 548 5.40 -6.66 17.32
N GLU A 549 5.85 -6.83 18.56
CA GLU A 549 6.40 -8.10 19.04
C GLU A 549 5.35 -9.21 18.98
N LYS A 550 4.13 -8.96 19.46
CA LYS A 550 3.00 -9.89 19.36
C LYS A 550 2.66 -10.25 17.91
N MET A 551 2.61 -9.27 17.00
CA MET A 551 2.36 -9.54 15.58
C MET A 551 3.50 -10.30 14.90
N ARG A 552 4.76 -10.05 15.28
CA ARG A 552 5.91 -10.84 14.79
C ARG A 552 5.86 -12.28 15.27
N ASP A 553 5.49 -12.51 16.53
CA ASP A 553 5.28 -13.86 17.06
C ASP A 553 4.07 -14.56 16.43
N PHE A 554 3.01 -13.82 16.12
CA PHE A 554 1.89 -14.33 15.33
C PHE A 554 2.29 -14.68 13.89
N ALA A 555 3.12 -13.86 13.24
CA ALA A 555 3.61 -14.11 11.88
C ALA A 555 4.44 -15.40 11.78
N LYS A 556 5.10 -15.84 12.85
CA LYS A 556 5.78 -17.16 12.91
C LYS A 556 4.81 -18.36 12.82
N SER A 557 3.52 -18.16 13.09
CA SER A 557 2.49 -19.20 12.96
C SER A 557 1.89 -19.32 11.55
N ILE A 558 2.20 -18.37 10.66
CA ILE A 558 1.74 -18.38 9.26
C ILE A 558 2.59 -19.38 8.48
N ASN A 559 1.94 -20.38 7.89
CA ASN A 559 2.62 -21.44 7.16
C ASN A 559 3.02 -20.96 5.75
N ARG A 560 4.30 -20.67 5.53
CA ARG A 560 4.89 -20.41 4.20
C ARG A 560 6.30 -21.03 4.10
N PRO A 561 6.74 -21.50 2.92
CA PRO A 561 7.99 -22.26 2.78
C PRO A 561 9.28 -21.42 2.82
N PHE A 562 9.21 -20.13 3.16
CA PHE A 562 10.33 -19.20 3.22
C PHE A 562 10.05 -18.03 4.17
N SER A 563 11.09 -17.31 4.56
CA SER A 563 10.96 -15.98 5.15
C SER A 563 11.12 -14.88 4.09
N VAL A 564 10.62 -13.68 4.38
CA VAL A 564 10.76 -12.50 3.51
C VAL A 564 11.56 -11.42 4.22
N TYR A 565 12.39 -10.70 3.46
CA TYR A 565 13.13 -9.53 3.92
C TYR A 565 12.85 -8.35 2.99
N PHE A 566 12.58 -7.18 3.54
CA PHE A 566 12.41 -5.95 2.76
C PHE A 566 13.73 -5.21 2.69
N ASN A 567 14.28 -5.11 1.48
CA ASN A 567 15.47 -4.30 1.21
C ASN A 567 15.04 -2.85 0.92
N PRO A 568 15.36 -1.89 1.80
CA PRO A 568 14.93 -0.50 1.64
C PRO A 568 15.68 0.24 0.53
N TYR A 569 16.87 -0.22 0.14
CA TYR A 569 17.69 0.41 -0.90
C TYR A 569 17.16 0.12 -2.31
N THR A 570 16.76 -1.13 -2.55
CA THR A 570 16.18 -1.58 -3.84
C THR A 570 14.65 -1.51 -3.87
N GLN A 571 14.01 -1.27 -2.73
CA GLN A 571 12.56 -1.27 -2.54
C GLN A 571 11.91 -2.58 -3.03
N SER A 572 12.55 -3.71 -2.70
CA SER A 572 12.16 -5.05 -3.13
C SER A 572 12.08 -6.03 -1.96
N ILE A 573 11.33 -7.12 -2.17
CA ILE A 573 11.26 -8.24 -1.23
C ILE A 573 12.22 -9.34 -1.68
N GLU A 574 13.20 -9.61 -0.82
CA GLU A 574 14.09 -10.75 -0.92
C GLU A 574 13.46 -11.96 -0.23
N ILE A 575 13.56 -13.13 -0.88
CA ILE A 575 13.12 -14.40 -0.29
C ILE A 575 14.31 -15.08 0.36
N LEU A 576 14.14 -15.40 1.64
CA LEU A 576 15.09 -16.13 2.45
C LEU A 576 14.63 -17.60 2.54
N LYS A 577 15.20 -18.43 1.66
CA LYS A 577 14.87 -19.85 1.50
C LYS A 577 16.09 -20.78 1.54
N ASP A 578 17.28 -20.24 1.31
CA ASP A 578 18.54 -20.97 1.21
C ASP A 578 19.67 -20.22 1.91
N THR A 579 20.76 -20.93 2.23
CA THR A 579 21.89 -20.38 2.98
C THR A 579 22.50 -19.14 2.32
N ARG A 580 22.51 -19.05 0.99
CA ARG A 580 23.10 -17.92 0.26
C ARG A 580 22.24 -16.67 0.34
N SER A 581 20.92 -16.82 0.22
CA SER A 581 19.97 -15.72 0.43
C SER A 581 20.10 -15.13 1.85
N ILE A 582 20.28 -15.98 2.85
CA ILE A 582 20.48 -15.58 4.25
C ILE A 582 21.86 -14.94 4.46
N GLU A 583 22.91 -15.49 3.85
CA GLU A 583 24.28 -14.96 3.99
C GLU A 583 24.39 -13.51 3.51
N ASN A 584 23.75 -13.15 2.39
CA ASN A 584 23.73 -11.77 1.89
C ASN A 584 23.18 -10.80 2.94
N VAL A 585 22.00 -11.08 3.52
CA VAL A 585 21.38 -10.23 4.55
C VAL A 585 22.24 -10.17 5.82
N VAL A 586 22.90 -11.27 6.20
CA VAL A 586 23.83 -11.29 7.34
C VAL A 586 25.08 -10.43 7.08
N GLN A 587 25.59 -10.39 5.84
CA GLN A 587 26.71 -9.52 5.47
C GLN A 587 26.32 -8.03 5.57
N ASP A 588 25.13 -7.66 5.11
CA ASP A 588 24.61 -6.28 5.25
C ASP A 588 24.44 -5.89 6.73
N LEU A 589 23.76 -6.72 7.54
CA LEU A 589 23.57 -6.47 8.98
C LEU A 589 24.91 -6.37 9.74
N ARG A 590 25.95 -7.08 9.30
CA ARG A 590 27.29 -6.98 9.88
C ARG A 590 27.92 -5.60 9.63
N SER A 591 27.63 -4.95 8.49
CA SER A 591 28.09 -3.58 8.21
C SER A 591 27.48 -2.56 9.19
N ASP A 592 26.18 -2.69 9.47
CA ASP A 592 25.48 -1.85 10.43
C ASP A 592 26.01 -2.07 11.86
N LEU A 593 26.20 -3.33 12.27
CA LEU A 593 26.78 -3.67 13.58
C LEU A 593 28.21 -3.14 13.74
N ASN A 594 29.05 -3.24 12.71
CA ASN A 594 30.39 -2.64 12.71
C ASN A 594 30.31 -1.12 12.93
N THR A 595 29.37 -0.44 12.28
CA THR A 595 29.16 1.01 12.42
C THR A 595 28.77 1.39 13.86
N VAL A 596 27.92 0.60 14.52
CA VAL A 596 27.58 0.78 15.95
C VAL A 596 28.79 0.52 16.85
N CYS A 597 29.56 -0.54 16.60
CA CYS A 597 30.79 -0.83 17.35
C CYS A 597 31.84 0.30 17.22
N ASP A 598 31.98 0.88 16.03
CA ASP A 598 32.83 2.04 15.78
C ASP A 598 32.36 3.30 16.52
N ALA A 599 31.04 3.53 16.58
CA ALA A 599 30.45 4.64 17.32
C ALA A 599 30.70 4.51 18.84
N LEU A 600 30.45 3.31 19.39
CA LEU A 600 30.75 3.00 20.80
C LEU A 600 32.26 3.13 21.10
N SER A 601 33.12 2.65 20.21
CA SER A 601 34.58 2.78 20.34
C SER A 601 35.05 4.23 20.33
N LYS A 602 34.42 5.10 19.53
CA LYS A 602 34.66 6.55 19.54
C LYS A 602 34.15 7.17 20.83
N MET A 603 32.96 6.81 21.30
CA MET A 603 32.42 7.28 22.58
C MET A 603 33.34 6.95 23.76
N ASN A 604 33.81 5.70 23.89
CA ASN A 604 34.76 5.31 24.94
C ASN A 604 36.02 6.20 24.90
N ARG A 605 36.65 6.40 23.72
CA ARG A 605 37.85 7.24 23.57
C ARG A 605 37.64 8.72 23.92
N TYR A 606 36.45 9.28 23.72
CA TYR A 606 36.18 10.71 23.94
C TYR A 606 35.44 11.03 25.25
N LEU A 607 34.75 10.05 25.85
CA LEU A 607 33.91 10.21 27.04
C LEU A 607 34.33 9.34 28.23
N GLY A 608 35.25 8.37 28.04
CA GLY A 608 35.78 7.53 29.12
C GLY A 608 34.78 6.51 29.69
N ILE A 609 33.86 6.01 28.85
CA ILE A 609 32.82 5.02 29.19
C ILE A 609 33.29 3.61 28.80
#